data_AF-A0A1X2LQM6-F1
#
_entry.id   AF-A0A1X2LQM6-F1
#
_cell.length_a   1.000
_cell.length_b   1.000
_cell.length_c   1.000
_cell.angle_alpha   90.00
_cell.angle_beta   90.00
_cell.angle_gamma   90.00
#
_symmetry.space_group_name_H-M   'P 1'
#
loop_
_entity.id
_entity.type
_entity.pdbx_description
1 polymer ?
#
loop_
_entity_poly.entity_id
_entity_poly.type
_entity_poly.pdbx_seq_one_letter_code
_entity_poly.pdbx_strand_id
1 'polypeptide(L)'
;MTTVFASWSAVWAPAWHRCPVSLPVNGFPLLLQRCNHVIMRHHHMHGRRYGRPGGWQQAQQPDASGAAEWFAGRLPEDWFDGDPTVIVDREEITVVGKLPGPDSAEEESEARASGRVSRFREDTRPERMNIADEAEDRFGRKVSWGVEVGGERVLFTHIAVPVMTRLKQPERQVLDTLVDAGVARSRSDALAWSVKLVGEHTEDWLAKLRTAMSAVDDLRAQGPDLQA
;
A
#
# COMPACT_ATOMS: atom_id res chain seq x y z
N MET A 1 -26.41 25.69 29.09
CA MET A 1 -27.32 25.44 27.95
C MET A 1 -26.77 24.25 27.19
N THR A 2 -27.59 23.22 27.11
CA THR A 2 -27.28 21.83 26.85
C THR A 2 -27.22 21.54 25.34
N THR A 3 -26.47 20.48 24.97
CA THR A 3 -26.69 19.59 23.80
C THR A 3 -26.36 20.11 22.40
N VAL A 4 -25.34 19.53 21.73
CA VAL A 4 -25.45 18.80 20.43
C VAL A 4 -24.29 17.80 20.32
N PHE A 5 -24.50 16.56 20.76
CA PHE A 5 -23.76 15.37 20.33
C PHE A 5 -24.83 14.28 20.11
N ALA A 6 -25.29 14.16 18.88
CA ALA A 6 -26.15 13.12 18.33
C ALA A 6 -25.94 13.21 16.81
N SER A 7 -25.81 12.18 16.00
CA SER A 7 -26.26 10.80 16.12
C SER A 7 -25.59 10.05 14.96
N TRP A 8 -24.75 9.06 15.22
CA TRP A 8 -24.36 8.03 14.24
C TRP A 8 -24.51 6.67 14.93
N SER A 9 -25.77 6.26 15.11
CA SER A 9 -26.16 4.91 15.56
C SER A 9 -27.44 4.53 14.84
N ALA A 10 -27.33 4.00 13.62
CA ALA A 10 -28.31 3.10 13.03
C ALA A 10 -27.84 2.65 11.66
N VAL A 11 -27.62 1.35 11.53
CA VAL A 11 -27.82 0.44 10.39
C VAL A 11 -26.72 -0.61 10.49
N TRP A 12 -27.11 -1.88 10.34
CA TRP A 12 -26.34 -3.13 10.49
C TRP A 12 -26.37 -3.76 11.90
N ALA A 13 -27.55 -4.30 12.23
CA ALA A 13 -27.69 -5.44 13.13
C ALA A 13 -28.29 -6.61 12.33
N PRO A 14 -27.59 -7.75 12.14
CA PRO A 14 -28.24 -8.99 11.74
C PRO A 14 -28.81 -9.69 12.98
N ALA A 15 -30.11 -9.96 12.92
CA ALA A 15 -30.85 -10.73 13.90
C ALA A 15 -30.34 -12.18 13.97
N TRP A 16 -29.78 -12.57 15.12
CA TRP A 16 -29.50 -13.97 15.43
C TRP A 16 -30.72 -14.57 16.14
N HIS A 17 -31.56 -15.29 15.39
CA HIS A 17 -32.56 -16.17 15.98
C HIS A 17 -31.88 -17.45 16.50
N ARG A 18 -32.03 -17.68 17.81
CA ARG A 18 -31.75 -18.95 18.47
C ARG A 18 -32.72 -20.03 17.98
N CYS A 19 -32.21 -21.18 17.57
CA CYS A 19 -32.96 -22.45 17.51
C CYS A 19 -32.34 -23.46 18.51
N PRO A 20 -33.15 -24.20 19.30
CA PRO A 20 -32.67 -25.19 20.27
C PRO A 20 -32.67 -26.64 19.72
N VAL A 21 -31.62 -27.40 20.07
CA VAL A 21 -31.58 -28.79 20.60
C VAL A 21 -32.51 -29.84 19.93
N SER A 22 -32.05 -30.94 19.30
CA SER A 22 -31.57 -32.18 19.96
C SER A 22 -31.29 -33.36 18.98
N LEU A 23 -30.54 -34.36 19.51
CA LEU A 23 -30.46 -35.82 19.20
C LEU A 23 -29.24 -36.34 18.40
N PRO A 24 -28.83 -37.62 18.56
CA PRO A 24 -28.72 -38.43 19.76
C PRO A 24 -27.33 -39.11 19.92
N VAL A 25 -27.16 -39.77 21.08
CA VAL A 25 -25.97 -40.52 21.54
C VAL A 25 -26.05 -41.98 21.06
N ASN A 26 -24.95 -42.54 20.51
CA ASN A 26 -24.42 -43.89 20.84
C ASN A 26 -23.28 -44.34 19.89
N GLY A 27 -22.23 -44.94 20.48
CA GLY A 27 -21.51 -46.08 19.87
C GLY A 27 -20.09 -45.88 19.33
N PHE A 28 -19.10 -46.05 20.21
CA PHE A 28 -17.66 -46.36 19.98
C PHE A 28 -17.40 -47.54 18.99
N PRO A 29 -16.20 -47.77 18.40
CA PRO A 29 -14.90 -47.76 19.11
C PRO A 29 -13.61 -47.30 18.40
N LEU A 30 -12.72 -46.79 19.27
CA LEU A 30 -11.25 -46.92 19.33
C LEU A 30 -10.50 -47.62 18.18
N LEU A 31 -9.56 -46.91 17.55
CA LEU A 31 -8.22 -47.47 17.32
C LEU A 31 -7.13 -46.38 17.28
N LEU A 32 -6.26 -46.47 18.30
CA LEU A 32 -4.81 -46.31 18.30
C LEU A 32 -4.11 -45.20 17.48
N GLN A 33 -3.31 -44.45 18.26
CA GLN A 33 -1.89 -44.14 18.03
C GLN A 33 -1.55 -43.12 16.93
N ARG A 34 -0.59 -42.21 17.10
CA ARG A 34 0.46 -42.08 18.12
C ARG A 34 0.98 -40.64 18.07
N CYS A 35 1.49 -40.24 19.22
CA CYS A 35 2.22 -39.01 19.46
C CYS A 35 3.36 -38.81 18.45
N ASN A 36 3.69 -37.55 18.16
CA ASN A 36 5.07 -37.18 17.86
C ASN A 36 5.48 -35.97 18.71
N HIS A 37 5.68 -36.26 20.00
CA HIS A 37 6.60 -35.52 20.85
C HIS A 37 7.94 -36.24 20.74
N VAL A 38 8.91 -35.64 20.04
CA VAL A 38 10.30 -36.12 20.06
C VAL A 38 11.23 -34.94 20.30
N ILE A 39 11.52 -34.76 21.59
CA ILE A 39 12.87 -34.70 22.19
C ILE A 39 13.85 -33.70 21.55
N MET A 40 14.08 -32.63 22.31
CA MET A 40 15.32 -31.85 22.26
C MET A 40 16.51 -32.75 22.60
N ARG A 41 17.41 -32.96 21.63
CA ARG A 41 18.82 -33.29 21.92
C ARG A 41 19.64 -32.03 21.72
N HIS A 42 20.07 -31.46 22.85
CA HIS A 42 21.13 -30.46 22.89
C HIS A 42 22.45 -31.09 22.43
N HIS A 43 22.95 -30.67 21.27
CA HIS A 43 24.38 -30.71 20.99
C HIS A 43 24.92 -29.29 21.14
N HIS A 44 25.63 -29.07 22.26
CA HIS A 44 26.48 -27.90 22.44
C HIS A 44 27.70 -28.04 21.53
N MET A 45 27.76 -27.22 20.48
CA MET A 45 29.00 -26.91 19.78
C MET A 45 29.24 -25.41 19.88
N HIS A 46 30.33 -25.06 20.55
CA HIS A 46 30.82 -23.70 20.72
C HIS A 46 31.27 -23.14 19.37
N GLY A 47 30.56 -22.12 18.86
CA GLY A 47 30.90 -21.42 17.62
C GLY A 47 30.76 -19.91 17.80
N ARG A 48 31.91 -19.25 18.01
CA ARG A 48 32.24 -17.83 17.87
C ARG A 48 31.08 -16.80 17.93
N ARG A 49 31.13 -16.01 19.01
CA ARG A 49 30.46 -14.72 19.19
C ARG A 49 30.91 -13.72 18.11
N TYR A 50 30.21 -13.68 16.98
CA TYR A 50 30.17 -12.49 16.13
C TYR A 50 29.11 -11.53 16.69
N GLY A 51 29.49 -10.26 16.79
CA GLY A 51 28.71 -9.20 17.41
C GLY A 51 27.27 -9.17 16.91
N ARG A 52 26.35 -9.00 17.85
CA ARG A 52 24.93 -8.78 17.61
C ARG A 52 24.77 -7.47 16.82
N PRO A 53 24.36 -7.46 15.55
CA PRO A 53 23.96 -6.24 14.85
C PRO A 53 22.53 -5.95 15.30
N GLY A 54 22.40 -5.40 16.51
CA GLY A 54 21.14 -4.91 17.04
C GLY A 54 20.88 -3.52 16.47
N GLY A 55 20.25 -3.47 15.30
CA GLY A 55 19.73 -2.26 14.68
C GLY A 55 18.91 -2.66 13.46
N TRP A 56 17.61 -2.44 13.49
CA TRP A 56 16.68 -2.86 12.45
C TRP A 56 17.00 -2.15 11.12
N GLN A 57 17.72 -2.86 10.24
CA GLN A 57 17.62 -2.84 8.78
C GLN A 57 17.19 -1.51 8.15
N GLN A 58 17.92 -0.45 8.47
CA GLN A 58 18.24 0.57 7.49
C GLN A 58 19.51 0.07 6.83
N ALA A 59 19.40 -0.83 5.85
CA ALA A 59 20.39 -0.78 4.79
C ALA A 59 20.26 0.66 4.28
N GLN A 60 21.29 1.47 4.48
CA GLN A 60 21.37 2.81 3.92
C GLN A 60 21.36 2.60 2.41
N GLN A 61 20.15 2.51 1.84
CA GLN A 61 19.99 2.54 0.41
C GLN A 61 20.71 3.81 -0.06
N PRO A 62 21.43 3.74 -1.19
CA PRO A 62 22.05 4.92 -1.76
C PRO A 62 21.04 6.07 -1.83
N ASP A 63 21.54 7.30 -1.68
CA ASP A 63 20.68 8.46 -1.86
C ASP A 63 20.08 8.46 -3.27
N ALA A 64 18.78 8.73 -3.35
CA ALA A 64 18.01 8.71 -4.58
C ALA A 64 17.37 10.08 -4.88
N SER A 65 17.80 11.15 -4.19
CA SER A 65 17.35 12.52 -4.43
C SER A 65 17.52 12.97 -5.90
N GLY A 66 18.59 12.54 -6.57
CA GLY A 66 18.86 12.83 -7.98
C GLY A 66 18.21 11.87 -8.99
N ALA A 67 17.30 10.98 -8.57
CA ALA A 67 16.68 10.01 -9.47
C ALA A 67 15.88 10.69 -10.58
N ALA A 68 15.10 11.73 -10.25
CA ALA A 68 14.28 12.44 -11.22
C ALA A 68 15.11 13.05 -12.37
N GLU A 69 16.16 13.81 -12.03
CA GLU A 69 17.07 14.41 -13.02
C GLU A 69 17.81 13.34 -13.83
N TRP A 70 18.20 12.24 -13.20
CA TRP A 70 18.87 11.15 -13.91
C TRP A 70 17.96 10.49 -14.95
N PHE A 71 16.71 10.19 -14.59
CA PHE A 71 15.74 9.63 -15.54
C PHE A 71 15.42 10.62 -16.66
N ALA A 72 15.21 11.90 -16.36
CA ALA A 72 14.99 12.93 -17.37
C ALA A 72 16.12 12.99 -18.41
N GLY A 73 17.38 12.84 -17.98
CA GLY A 73 18.53 12.80 -18.89
C GLY A 73 18.83 11.43 -19.53
N ARG A 74 18.34 10.33 -18.95
CA ARG A 74 18.66 8.95 -19.38
C ARG A 74 17.64 8.36 -20.35
N LEU A 75 16.38 8.77 -20.24
CA LEU A 75 15.30 8.23 -21.06
C LEU A 75 15.40 8.75 -22.51
N PRO A 76 15.01 7.94 -23.51
CA PRO A 76 14.89 8.42 -24.88
C PRO A 76 13.90 9.58 -24.99
N GLU A 77 14.27 10.63 -25.74
CA GLU A 77 13.48 11.86 -25.91
C GLU A 77 12.12 11.63 -26.61
N ASP A 78 11.96 10.51 -27.31
CA ASP A 78 10.77 10.17 -28.09
C ASP A 78 9.72 9.35 -27.32
N TRP A 79 10.02 8.96 -26.07
CA TRP A 79 9.09 8.14 -25.29
C TRP A 79 7.91 8.92 -24.73
N PHE A 80 8.16 10.14 -24.24
CA PHE A 80 7.20 10.90 -23.44
C PHE A 80 7.06 12.34 -23.93
N ASP A 81 5.86 12.89 -23.70
CA ASP A 81 5.59 14.32 -23.83
C ASP A 81 6.08 15.03 -22.55
N GLY A 82 7.35 15.48 -22.59
CA GLY A 82 8.03 16.12 -21.47
C GLY A 82 8.71 15.15 -20.50
N ASP A 83 9.18 15.70 -19.37
CA ASP A 83 9.88 14.92 -18.35
C ASP A 83 8.94 13.94 -17.63
N PRO A 84 9.42 12.73 -17.28
CA PRO A 84 8.63 11.80 -16.50
C PRO A 84 8.41 12.30 -15.07
N THR A 85 7.28 11.92 -14.50
CA THR A 85 7.09 11.95 -13.05
C THR A 85 7.86 10.80 -12.41
N VAL A 86 8.78 11.11 -11.51
CA VAL A 86 9.56 10.11 -10.76
C VAL A 86 9.21 10.19 -9.28
N ILE A 87 8.69 9.09 -8.74
CA ILE A 87 8.31 8.94 -7.33
C ILE A 87 9.26 7.94 -6.69
N VAL A 88 9.89 8.34 -5.60
CA VAL A 88 10.87 7.51 -4.88
C VAL A 88 10.36 7.21 -3.49
N ASP A 89 10.29 5.93 -3.13
CA ASP A 89 10.09 5.50 -1.76
C ASP A 89 11.30 4.69 -1.23
N ARG A 90 11.08 3.88 -0.20
CA ARG A 90 12.17 3.10 0.42
C ARG A 90 12.51 1.85 -0.40
N GLU A 91 11.59 1.30 -1.15
CA GLU A 91 11.69 0.02 -1.84
C GLU A 91 11.72 0.15 -3.37
N GLU A 92 11.12 1.21 -3.91
CA GLU A 92 10.77 1.37 -5.31
C GLU A 92 11.03 2.80 -5.82
N ILE A 93 11.41 2.89 -7.09
CA ILE A 93 11.33 4.11 -7.89
C ILE A 93 10.27 3.87 -8.96
N THR A 94 9.20 4.65 -8.92
CA THR A 94 8.13 4.60 -9.93
C THR A 94 8.33 5.73 -10.93
N VAL A 95 8.48 5.37 -12.21
CA VAL A 95 8.65 6.29 -13.34
C VAL A 95 7.39 6.26 -14.19
N VAL A 96 6.74 7.41 -14.32
CA VAL A 96 5.52 7.59 -15.12
C VAL A 96 5.70 8.71 -16.12
N GLY A 97 5.63 8.41 -17.41
CA GLY A 97 5.70 9.42 -18.46
C GLY A 97 4.38 9.59 -19.21
N LYS A 98 4.07 10.81 -19.62
CA LYS A 98 2.89 11.13 -20.44
C LYS A 98 3.13 10.63 -21.86
N LEU A 99 2.27 9.74 -22.38
CA LEU A 99 2.44 9.30 -23.77
C LEU A 99 1.98 10.40 -24.73
N PRO A 100 2.71 10.65 -25.83
CA PRO A 100 2.25 11.52 -26.90
C PRO A 100 0.87 11.07 -27.43
N GLY A 101 -0.06 12.01 -27.55
CA GLY A 101 -1.44 11.74 -27.91
C GLY A 101 -2.34 12.96 -27.72
N PRO A 102 -3.65 12.82 -27.97
CA PRO A 102 -4.61 13.89 -27.69
C PRO A 102 -4.61 14.24 -26.20
N ASP A 103 -4.74 15.52 -25.89
CA ASP A 103 -4.62 16.05 -24.53
C ASP A 103 -5.81 15.69 -23.64
N SER A 104 -6.96 15.29 -24.22
CA SER A 104 -8.15 14.91 -23.48
C SER A 104 -8.65 13.49 -23.82
N ALA A 105 -9.17 12.80 -22.81
CA ALA A 105 -9.85 11.52 -22.97
C ALA A 105 -11.16 11.64 -23.77
N GLU A 106 -11.72 12.85 -23.92
CA GLU A 106 -12.92 13.10 -24.72
C GLU A 106 -12.61 13.12 -26.23
N GLU A 107 -11.38 13.46 -26.60
CA GLU A 107 -10.89 13.42 -27.99
C GLU A 107 -10.53 12.01 -28.46
N GLU A 108 -10.49 11.04 -27.56
CA GLU A 108 -10.06 9.68 -27.87
C GLU A 108 -10.82 8.57 -27.13
N SER A 109 -11.27 7.58 -27.90
CA SER A 109 -11.84 6.36 -27.33
C SER A 109 -10.84 5.57 -26.47
N GLU A 110 -11.30 5.09 -25.31
CA GLU A 110 -10.58 4.18 -24.40
C GLU A 110 -9.85 3.02 -25.12
N ALA A 111 -10.46 2.46 -26.17
CA ALA A 111 -9.87 1.38 -26.95
C ALA A 111 -8.57 1.79 -27.66
N ARG A 112 -8.49 3.04 -28.16
CA ARG A 112 -7.28 3.56 -28.79
C ARG A 112 -6.20 3.88 -27.75
N ALA A 113 -6.60 4.47 -26.61
CA ALA A 113 -5.69 4.72 -25.49
C ALA A 113 -5.05 3.41 -25.00
N SER A 114 -5.87 2.38 -24.73
CA SER A 114 -5.41 1.04 -24.36
C SER A 114 -4.47 0.40 -25.39
N GLY A 115 -4.77 0.58 -26.69
CA GLY A 115 -3.92 0.12 -27.78
C GLY A 115 -2.54 0.79 -27.80
N ARG A 116 -2.46 2.11 -27.57
CA ARG A 116 -1.18 2.83 -27.45
C ARG A 116 -0.39 2.40 -26.24
N VAL A 117 -1.04 2.29 -25.08
CA VAL A 117 -0.42 1.82 -23.84
C VAL A 117 0.18 0.43 -24.03
N SER A 118 -0.58 -0.49 -24.64
CA SER A 118 -0.12 -1.85 -24.92
C SER A 118 1.06 -1.88 -25.88
N ARG A 119 1.00 -1.10 -26.98
CA ARG A 119 2.10 -0.95 -27.93
C ARG A 119 3.37 -0.45 -27.25
N PHE A 120 3.28 0.68 -26.55
CA PHE A 120 4.42 1.26 -25.84
C PHE A 120 4.99 0.29 -24.81
N ARG A 121 4.12 -0.41 -24.07
CA ARG A 121 4.55 -1.40 -23.08
C ARG A 121 5.41 -2.49 -23.72
N GLU A 122 5.00 -3.04 -24.86
CA GLU A 122 5.73 -4.13 -25.48
C GLU A 122 6.96 -3.65 -26.24
N ASP A 123 6.85 -2.57 -27.02
CA ASP A 123 7.92 -2.07 -27.89
C ASP A 123 9.14 -1.57 -27.09
N THR A 124 8.93 -0.91 -25.95
CA THR A 124 10.01 -0.35 -25.12
C THR A 124 10.45 -1.26 -23.98
N ARG A 125 9.87 -2.47 -23.85
CA ARG A 125 10.19 -3.42 -22.78
C ARG A 125 11.71 -3.66 -22.58
N PRO A 126 12.49 -4.06 -23.60
CA PRO A 126 13.90 -4.40 -23.38
C PRO A 126 14.72 -3.20 -22.91
N GLU A 127 14.49 -2.02 -23.47
CA GLU A 127 15.21 -0.81 -23.09
C GLU A 127 14.82 -0.32 -21.69
N ARG A 128 13.53 -0.39 -21.31
CA ARG A 128 13.10 -0.11 -19.93
C ARG A 128 13.75 -1.04 -18.91
N MET A 129 13.95 -2.31 -19.24
CA MET A 129 14.65 -3.25 -18.34
C MET A 129 16.12 -2.88 -18.19
N ASN A 130 16.81 -2.53 -19.27
CA ASN A 130 18.20 -2.08 -19.19
C ASN A 130 18.37 -0.80 -18.35
N ILE A 131 17.48 0.18 -18.54
CA ILE A 131 17.48 1.42 -17.74
C ILE A 131 17.15 1.12 -16.27
N ALA A 132 16.21 0.20 -16.02
CA ALA A 132 15.88 -0.23 -14.67
C ALA A 132 17.09 -0.87 -13.97
N ASP A 133 17.83 -1.75 -14.65
CA ASP A 133 19.03 -2.38 -14.08
C ASP A 133 20.11 -1.34 -13.74
N GLU A 134 20.36 -0.36 -14.63
CA GLU A 134 21.29 0.75 -14.36
C GLU A 134 20.87 1.59 -13.15
N ALA A 135 19.58 1.88 -13.04
CA ALA A 135 19.01 2.64 -11.93
C ALA A 135 19.04 1.84 -10.62
N GLU A 136 18.77 0.54 -10.68
CA GLU A 136 18.86 -0.38 -9.54
C GLU A 136 20.28 -0.45 -8.99
N ASP A 137 21.28 -0.58 -9.86
CA ASP A 137 22.69 -0.58 -9.47
C ASP A 137 23.10 0.75 -8.83
N ARG A 138 22.51 1.87 -9.28
CA ARG A 138 22.82 3.21 -8.79
C ARG A 138 22.12 3.55 -7.47
N PHE A 139 20.82 3.30 -7.39
CA PHE A 139 19.94 3.78 -6.33
C PHE A 139 19.50 2.68 -5.36
N GLY A 140 19.81 1.42 -5.64
CA GLY A 140 19.52 0.28 -4.77
C GLY A 140 18.03 -0.06 -4.62
N ARG A 141 17.17 0.48 -5.48
CA ARG A 141 15.70 0.34 -5.42
C ARG A 141 15.19 -0.22 -6.74
N LYS A 142 14.17 -1.08 -6.67
CA LYS A 142 13.51 -1.63 -7.86
C LYS A 142 12.85 -0.52 -8.66
N VAL A 143 12.91 -0.61 -9.98
CA VAL A 143 12.26 0.37 -10.86
C VAL A 143 10.95 -0.19 -11.40
N SER A 144 9.93 0.65 -11.32
CA SER A 144 8.61 0.36 -11.82
C SER A 144 8.17 1.40 -12.83
N TRP A 145 7.44 0.92 -13.82
CA TRP A 145 7.13 1.69 -15.01
C TRP A 145 5.63 1.89 -15.14
N GLY A 146 5.25 3.09 -15.55
CA GLY A 146 3.90 3.42 -15.95
C GLY A 146 3.85 4.51 -17.00
N VAL A 147 2.66 4.74 -17.49
CA VAL A 147 2.36 5.80 -18.44
C VAL A 147 1.11 6.56 -18.04
N GLU A 148 1.02 7.82 -18.45
CA GLU A 148 -0.18 8.62 -18.32
C GLU A 148 -0.82 8.84 -19.70
N VAL A 149 -2.12 8.56 -19.81
CA VAL A 149 -2.92 8.78 -21.02
C VAL A 149 -4.29 9.32 -20.63
N GLY A 150 -4.71 10.44 -21.20
CA GLY A 150 -6.02 11.04 -20.90
C GLY A 150 -6.22 11.41 -19.43
N GLY A 151 -5.12 11.72 -18.72
CA GLY A 151 -5.12 11.99 -17.27
C GLY A 151 -5.18 10.74 -16.38
N GLU A 152 -5.24 9.54 -16.94
CA GLU A 152 -5.22 8.28 -16.19
C GLU A 152 -3.82 7.64 -16.22
N ARG A 153 -3.37 7.14 -15.06
CA ARG A 153 -2.10 6.45 -14.91
C ARG A 153 -2.26 4.94 -15.02
N VAL A 154 -1.52 4.33 -15.92
CA VAL A 154 -1.47 2.88 -16.11
C VAL A 154 -0.07 2.37 -15.75
N LEU A 155 0.04 1.62 -14.65
CA LEU A 155 1.27 0.97 -14.23
C LEU A 155 1.42 -0.40 -14.90
N PHE A 156 2.64 -0.73 -15.34
CA PHE A 156 2.94 -2.00 -16.02
C PHE A 156 3.38 -3.08 -15.05
N THR A 157 4.54 -2.88 -14.44
CA THR A 157 5.15 -3.80 -13.48
C THR A 157 5.56 -2.95 -12.32
N HIS A 158 4.84 -3.12 -11.21
CA HIS A 158 5.08 -2.48 -9.93
C HIS A 158 5.19 -3.57 -8.86
N ILE A 159 6.02 -3.33 -7.85
CA ILE A 159 6.27 -4.35 -6.84
C ILE A 159 5.17 -4.33 -5.77
N ALA A 160 4.79 -5.51 -5.31
CA ALA A 160 3.97 -5.65 -4.11
C ALA A 160 4.88 -6.08 -2.96
N VAL A 161 5.29 -5.12 -2.12
CA VAL A 161 6.16 -5.40 -0.97
C VAL A 161 5.30 -5.81 0.23
N PRO A 162 5.55 -6.98 0.85
CA PRO A 162 4.84 -7.38 2.06
C PRO A 162 5.21 -6.47 3.23
N VAL A 163 4.21 -5.96 3.95
CA VAL A 163 4.39 -5.20 5.19
C VAL A 163 3.99 -6.07 6.38
N MET A 164 4.93 -6.28 7.32
CA MET A 164 4.70 -7.08 8.52
C MET A 164 4.35 -6.19 9.71
N THR A 165 3.11 -6.28 10.21
CA THR A 165 2.64 -5.50 11.36
C THR A 165 2.38 -6.38 12.58
N ARG A 166 2.75 -5.90 13.77
CA ARG A 166 2.46 -6.57 15.05
C ARG A 166 1.12 -6.10 15.60
N LEU A 167 0.07 -6.87 15.38
CA LEU A 167 -1.28 -6.54 15.86
C LEU A 167 -1.59 -7.16 17.23
N LYS A 168 -2.23 -6.41 18.10
CA LYS A 168 -2.82 -6.87 19.37
C LYS A 168 -4.13 -7.63 19.12
N GLN A 169 -4.63 -8.33 20.13
CA GLN A 169 -5.84 -9.14 19.99
C GLN A 169 -7.07 -8.34 19.52
N PRO A 170 -7.36 -7.13 20.05
CA PRO A 170 -8.54 -6.38 19.60
C PRO A 170 -8.47 -6.02 18.11
N GLU A 171 -7.30 -5.62 17.62
CA GLU A 171 -7.08 -5.32 16.20
C GLU A 171 -7.30 -6.56 15.33
N ARG A 172 -6.84 -7.74 15.79
CA ARG A 172 -7.09 -9.00 15.06
C ARG A 172 -8.57 -9.38 15.01
N GLN A 173 -9.35 -9.06 16.04
CA GLN A 173 -10.81 -9.31 16.05
C GLN A 173 -11.55 -8.44 15.01
N VAL A 174 -11.10 -7.21 14.78
CA VAL A 174 -11.63 -6.36 13.71
C VAL A 174 -11.40 -7.02 12.34
N LEU A 175 -10.18 -7.53 12.10
CA LEU A 175 -9.86 -8.23 10.86
C LEU A 175 -10.65 -9.53 10.69
N ASP A 176 -10.85 -10.28 11.78
CA ASP A 176 -11.69 -11.48 11.77
C ASP A 176 -13.12 -11.16 11.33
N THR A 177 -13.67 -10.04 11.81
CA THR A 177 -15.02 -9.59 11.42
C THR A 177 -15.11 -9.32 9.91
N LEU A 178 -14.08 -8.73 9.30
CA LEU A 178 -14.05 -8.49 7.85
C LEU A 178 -13.98 -9.79 7.04
N VAL A 179 -13.26 -10.79 7.54
CA VAL A 179 -13.19 -12.10 6.91
C VAL A 179 -14.51 -12.85 7.05
N ASP A 180 -15.10 -12.86 8.25
CA ASP A 180 -16.37 -13.53 8.54
C ASP A 180 -17.53 -12.92 7.75
N ALA A 181 -17.50 -11.60 7.50
CA ALA A 181 -18.46 -10.90 6.66
C ALA A 181 -18.27 -11.14 5.15
N GLY A 182 -17.22 -11.86 4.74
CA GLY A 182 -16.90 -12.13 3.33
C GLY A 182 -16.31 -10.94 2.57
N VAL A 183 -15.95 -9.86 3.26
CA VAL A 183 -15.31 -8.68 2.65
C VAL A 183 -13.88 -9.00 2.18
N ALA A 184 -13.20 -9.91 2.90
CA ALA A 184 -11.83 -10.31 2.61
C ALA A 184 -11.64 -11.82 2.69
N ARG A 185 -10.71 -12.36 1.90
CA ARG A 185 -10.41 -13.81 1.86
C ARG A 185 -9.43 -14.26 2.95
N SER A 186 -8.73 -13.33 3.57
CA SER A 186 -7.76 -13.57 4.64
C SER A 186 -7.55 -12.32 5.48
N ARG A 187 -6.94 -12.45 6.66
CA ARG A 187 -6.59 -11.27 7.49
C ARG A 187 -5.65 -10.29 6.80
N SER A 188 -4.72 -10.77 5.96
CA SER A 188 -3.83 -9.89 5.18
C SER A 188 -4.58 -9.14 4.08
N ASP A 189 -5.54 -9.81 3.43
CA ASP A 189 -6.44 -9.21 2.44
C ASP A 189 -7.37 -8.17 3.11
N ALA A 190 -7.82 -8.45 4.34
CA ALA A 190 -8.59 -7.52 5.15
C ALA A 190 -7.80 -6.25 5.52
N LEU A 191 -6.52 -6.39 5.86
CA LEU A 191 -5.64 -5.25 6.07
C LEU A 191 -5.46 -4.42 4.80
N ALA A 192 -5.22 -5.08 3.66
CA ALA A 192 -5.11 -4.39 2.38
C ALA A 192 -6.41 -3.63 2.04
N TRP A 193 -7.57 -4.21 2.33
CA TRP A 193 -8.86 -3.54 2.18
C TRP A 193 -8.98 -2.31 3.08
N SER A 194 -8.62 -2.41 4.36
CA SER A 194 -8.64 -1.26 5.28
C SER A 194 -7.73 -0.12 4.82
N VAL A 195 -6.55 -0.43 4.27
CA VAL A 195 -5.63 0.58 3.73
C VAL A 195 -6.23 1.27 2.50
N LYS A 196 -6.85 0.53 1.59
CA LYS A 196 -7.53 1.11 0.41
C LYS A 196 -8.67 2.04 0.82
N LEU A 197 -9.53 1.60 1.73
CA LEU A 197 -10.65 2.41 2.24
C LEU A 197 -10.16 3.70 2.90
N VAL A 198 -9.08 3.62 3.71
CA VAL A 198 -8.49 4.83 4.29
C VAL A 198 -7.96 5.74 3.19
N GLY A 199 -7.29 5.20 2.17
CA GLY A 199 -6.79 5.96 1.02
C GLY A 199 -7.88 6.78 0.32
N GLU A 200 -9.05 6.18 0.08
CA GLU A 200 -10.21 6.85 -0.55
C GLU A 200 -10.70 8.09 0.23
N HIS A 201 -10.58 8.08 1.55
CA HIS A 201 -11.05 9.16 2.42
C HIS A 201 -9.93 10.05 2.98
N THR A 202 -8.67 9.73 2.70
CA THR A 202 -7.52 10.43 3.29
C THR A 202 -7.46 11.88 2.82
N GLU A 203 -7.69 12.15 1.54
CA GLU A 203 -7.62 13.53 1.01
C GLU A 203 -8.67 14.44 1.64
N ASP A 204 -9.89 13.95 1.82
CA ASP A 204 -10.96 14.71 2.49
C ASP A 204 -10.61 15.05 3.94
N TRP A 205 -10.04 14.08 4.67
CA TRP A 205 -9.64 14.29 6.05
C TRP A 205 -8.42 15.21 6.17
N LEU A 206 -7.41 15.04 5.32
CA LEU A 206 -6.23 15.90 5.28
C LEU A 206 -6.57 17.33 4.86
N ALA A 207 -7.50 17.51 3.91
CA ALA A 207 -8.00 18.83 3.54
C ALA A 207 -8.63 19.54 4.74
N LYS A 208 -9.51 18.85 5.48
CA LYS A 208 -10.12 19.39 6.71
C LYS A 208 -9.06 19.74 7.77
N LEU A 209 -8.05 18.89 7.94
CA LEU A 209 -6.95 19.15 8.87
C LEU A 209 -6.15 20.39 8.47
N ARG A 210 -5.78 20.52 7.18
CA ARG A 210 -5.09 21.70 6.64
C ARG A 210 -5.89 22.98 6.87
N THR A 211 -7.19 22.96 6.56
CA THR A 211 -8.10 24.09 6.82
C THR A 211 -8.15 24.46 8.30
N ALA A 212 -8.24 23.47 9.19
CA ALA A 212 -8.24 23.71 10.63
C ALA A 212 -6.91 24.31 11.12
N MET A 213 -5.78 23.85 10.58
CA MET A 213 -4.47 24.41 10.89
C MET A 213 -4.32 25.85 10.39
N SER A 214 -4.76 26.14 9.16
CA SER A 214 -4.78 27.51 8.63
C SER A 214 -5.62 28.46 9.51
N ALA A 215 -6.79 28.01 10.00
CA ALA A 215 -7.60 28.80 10.91
C ALA A 215 -6.90 29.08 12.26
N VAL A 216 -6.11 28.12 12.78
CA VAL A 216 -5.29 28.34 13.98
C VAL A 216 -4.19 29.36 13.71
N ASP A 217 -3.56 29.31 12.55
CA ASP A 217 -2.51 30.26 12.17
C ASP A 217 -3.07 31.68 11.94
N ASP A 218 -4.26 31.80 11.35
CA ASP A 218 -4.96 33.09 11.22
C ASP A 218 -5.28 33.72 12.59
N LEU A 219 -5.73 32.91 13.56
CA LEU A 219 -5.99 33.38 14.94
C LEU A 219 -4.70 33.80 15.65
N ARG A 220 -3.58 33.11 15.42
CA ARG A 220 -2.27 33.52 15.95
C ARG A 220 -1.82 34.85 15.34
N ALA A 221 -2.06 35.05 14.04
CA ALA A 221 -1.71 36.27 13.33
C ALA A 221 -2.54 37.49 13.78
N GLN A 222 -3.81 37.27 14.17
CA GLN A 222 -4.68 38.32 14.69
C GLN A 222 -4.20 38.89 16.03
N GLY A 223 -3.48 38.10 16.83
CA GLY A 223 -2.94 38.52 18.13
C GLY A 223 -4.01 38.88 19.16
N PRO A 224 -3.68 39.01 20.45
CA PRO A 224 -4.61 39.53 21.44
C PRO A 224 -4.88 41.01 21.18
N ASP A 225 -6.16 41.38 21.11
CA ASP A 225 -6.61 42.78 21.04
C ASP A 225 -6.25 43.44 22.39
N LEU A 226 -5.09 44.11 22.43
CA LEU A 226 -4.70 44.95 23.55
C LEU A 226 -5.57 46.20 23.52
N GLN A 227 -6.79 46.08 24.04
CA GLN A 227 -7.64 47.23 24.33
C GLN A 227 -6.90 48.11 25.33
N ALA A 228 -6.43 49.26 24.82
CA ALA A 228 -5.80 50.34 25.57
C ALA A 228 -6.85 51.16 26.35
#